data_AF-A0A383D2F3-F1
#
_entry.id   AF-A0A383D2F3-F1
#
_cell.length_a   1.000
_cell.length_b   1.000
_cell.length_c   1.000
_cell.angle_alpha   90.00
_cell.angle_beta   90.00
_cell.angle_gamma   90.00
#
_symmetry.space_group_name_H-M   'P 1'
#
loop_
_entity.id
_entity.type
_entity.pdbx_description
1 polymer ?
#
loop_
_entity_poly.entity_id
_entity_poly.type
_entity_poly.pdbx_seq_one_letter_code
_entity_poly.pdbx_strand_id
1 'polypeptide(L)'
;KVKVFVAIKRSLKPGDKMAGRHGNKGVISKIVPIEDMPYMENGKSVDVVLNPLGVPSRMNVGQILETHLGWACSELGEKINQIVKLHQNTNKKNALINEILKKIYGKKIFDEKIKSLNNKELEELSVNLSSGIPIATPVFDGASVDDVTQLLELANLPSSGQTTLWDGRSGEQFDRKVTVGIIYMLKLHHLVEDKIHARSTGPYSLVTQQPLGGKAQLGGQRFGEMEVWALEAYGAS
;
A
#
# COMPACT_ATOMS: atom_id res chain seq x y z
N LYS A 1 -25.11 -9.91 36.08
CA LYS A 1 -24.45 -8.89 35.22
C LYS A 1 -24.67 -9.29 33.76
N VAL A 2 -25.41 -8.50 32.99
CA VAL A 2 -25.58 -8.74 31.55
C VAL A 2 -24.42 -8.06 30.82
N LYS A 3 -23.72 -8.79 29.95
CA LYS A 3 -22.69 -8.25 29.06
C LYS A 3 -23.17 -8.47 27.63
N VAL A 4 -23.16 -7.41 26.82
CA VAL A 4 -23.51 -7.46 25.40
C VAL A 4 -22.26 -7.13 24.61
N PHE A 5 -21.97 -7.94 23.59
CA PHE A 5 -20.87 -7.72 22.65
C PHE A 5 -21.45 -7.33 21.30
N VAL A 6 -20.91 -6.27 20.70
CA VAL A 6 -21.33 -5.78 19.38
C VAL A 6 -20.13 -5.84 18.45
N ALA A 7 -20.28 -6.49 17.31
CA ALA A 7 -19.28 -6.54 16.26
C ALA A 7 -19.71 -5.62 15.10
N ILE A 8 -18.78 -4.81 14.58
CA ILE A 8 -19.04 -3.85 13.50
C ILE A 8 -17.94 -4.00 12.44
N LYS A 9 -18.34 -4.14 11.17
CA LYS A 9 -17.42 -4.12 10.03
C LYS A 9 -17.33 -2.70 9.48
N ARG A 10 -16.13 -2.11 9.50
CA ARG A 10 -15.88 -0.74 9.00
C ARG A 10 -15.05 -0.77 7.72
N SER A 11 -15.57 -0.17 6.64
CA SER A 11 -14.87 -0.03 5.36
C SER A 11 -13.88 1.16 5.38
N LEU A 12 -13.05 1.27 4.34
CA LEU A 12 -12.20 2.45 4.13
C LEU A 12 -13.04 3.62 3.62
N LYS A 13 -12.79 4.81 4.17
CA LYS A 13 -13.48 6.05 3.80
C LYS A 13 -12.50 7.22 3.69
N PRO A 14 -12.84 8.26 2.91
CA PRO A 14 -12.12 9.54 2.98
C PRO A 14 -12.03 10.02 4.44
N GLY A 15 -10.85 10.46 4.86
CA GLY A 15 -10.56 10.82 6.25
C GLY A 15 -9.89 9.72 7.08
N ASP A 16 -9.95 8.45 6.66
CA ASP A 16 -9.20 7.38 7.32
C ASP A 16 -7.69 7.56 7.13
N LYS A 17 -6.91 7.21 8.15
CA LYS A 17 -5.45 7.33 8.14
C LYS A 17 -4.78 6.03 7.69
N MET A 18 -3.94 6.15 6.67
CA MET A 18 -3.10 5.07 6.12
C MET A 18 -1.63 5.39 6.37
N ALA A 19 -0.78 4.36 6.40
CA ALA A 19 0.66 4.52 6.53
C ALA A 19 1.42 3.40 5.82
N GLY A 20 2.57 3.72 5.24
CA GLY A 20 3.56 2.71 4.88
C GLY A 20 4.51 2.42 6.05
N ARG A 21 5.41 1.46 5.85
CA ARG A 21 6.40 1.05 6.86
C ARG A 21 7.54 2.06 7.05
N HIS A 22 7.73 2.95 6.08
CA HIS A 22 8.80 3.95 6.05
C HIS A 22 8.41 5.32 6.65
N GLY A 23 7.42 5.33 7.55
CA GLY A 23 6.96 6.55 8.21
C GLY A 23 6.13 7.50 7.33
N ASN A 24 5.88 7.15 6.07
CA ASN A 24 4.97 7.85 5.18
C ASN A 24 3.53 7.64 5.67
N LYS A 25 2.90 8.71 6.16
CA LYS A 25 1.51 8.69 6.64
C LYS A 25 0.67 9.61 5.77
N GLY A 26 -0.55 9.18 5.47
CA GLY A 26 -1.50 9.92 4.67
C GLY A 26 -2.91 9.76 5.20
N VAL A 27 -3.78 10.70 4.82
CA VAL A 27 -5.22 10.59 5.01
C VAL A 27 -5.82 10.38 3.63
N ILE A 28 -6.75 9.44 3.48
CA ILE A 28 -7.44 9.22 2.21
C ILE A 28 -8.24 10.48 1.87
N SER A 29 -7.94 11.12 0.75
CA SER A 29 -8.62 12.35 0.32
C SER A 29 -9.85 12.03 -0.55
N LYS A 30 -9.70 11.10 -1.51
CA LYS A 30 -10.75 10.72 -2.45
C LYS A 30 -10.62 9.24 -2.79
N ILE A 31 -11.76 8.58 -2.97
CA ILE A 31 -11.87 7.25 -3.58
C ILE A 31 -12.49 7.48 -4.96
N VAL A 32 -11.80 7.07 -6.02
CA VAL A 32 -12.24 7.23 -7.40
C VAL A 32 -12.58 5.87 -8.01
N PRO A 33 -13.44 5.84 -9.05
CA PRO A 33 -13.65 4.65 -9.86
C PRO A 33 -12.34 4.18 -10.54
N ILE A 34 -12.32 2.93 -11.00
CA ILE A 34 -11.12 2.32 -11.58
C ILE A 34 -10.78 2.92 -12.95
N GLU A 35 -11.79 3.32 -13.71
CA GLU A 35 -11.67 3.98 -15.01
C GLU A 35 -11.01 5.36 -14.92
N ASP A 36 -11.09 6.02 -13.76
CA ASP A 36 -10.48 7.32 -13.50
C ASP A 36 -9.00 7.21 -13.10
N MET A 37 -8.52 6.00 -12.80
CA MET A 37 -7.15 5.80 -12.32
C MET A 37 -6.16 5.76 -13.49
N PRO A 38 -4.93 6.26 -13.28
CA PRO A 38 -3.84 6.04 -14.22
C PRO A 38 -3.64 4.55 -14.50
N TYR A 39 -3.39 4.20 -15.75
CA TYR A 39 -3.17 2.82 -16.17
C TYR A 39 -1.85 2.66 -16.93
N MET A 40 -1.31 1.45 -16.88
CA MET A 40 -0.09 1.04 -17.59
C MET A 40 -0.42 0.57 -19.03
N GLU A 41 0.60 0.33 -19.85
CA GLU A 41 0.44 -0.09 -21.25
C GLU A 41 -0.35 -1.40 -21.40
N ASN A 42 -0.26 -2.27 -20.39
CA ASN A 42 -1.02 -3.52 -20.30
C ASN A 42 -2.51 -3.32 -19.90
N GLY A 43 -2.97 -2.08 -19.72
CA GLY A 43 -4.32 -1.72 -19.31
C GLY A 43 -4.59 -1.85 -17.80
N LYS A 44 -3.61 -2.29 -17.00
CA LYS A 44 -3.76 -2.42 -15.54
C LYS A 44 -3.70 -1.03 -14.88
N SER A 45 -4.75 -0.68 -14.15
CA SER A 45 -4.84 0.54 -13.37
C SER A 45 -4.01 0.48 -12.09
N VAL A 46 -3.60 1.64 -11.58
CA VAL A 46 -2.98 1.76 -10.25
C VAL A 46 -4.04 1.81 -9.13
N ASP A 47 -3.72 1.25 -7.97
CA ASP A 47 -4.63 1.23 -6.81
C ASP A 47 -4.52 2.49 -5.93
N VAL A 48 -3.31 3.05 -5.80
CA VAL A 48 -3.03 4.18 -4.91
C VAL A 48 -2.04 5.13 -5.59
N VAL A 49 -2.36 6.43 -5.56
CA VAL A 49 -1.47 7.49 -6.03
C VAL A 49 -0.88 8.21 -4.82
N LEU A 50 0.46 8.24 -4.73
CA LEU A 50 1.19 8.92 -3.66
C LEU A 50 1.91 10.17 -4.20
N ASN A 51 1.99 11.21 -3.37
CA ASN A 51 2.70 12.44 -3.73
C ASN A 51 4.23 12.23 -3.63
N PRO A 52 5.00 12.42 -4.72
CA PRO A 52 6.46 12.23 -4.70
C PRO A 52 7.20 13.26 -3.84
N LEU A 53 6.63 14.46 -3.62
CA LEU A 53 7.29 15.54 -2.86
C LEU A 53 7.52 15.18 -1.37
N GLY A 54 6.80 14.19 -0.87
CA GLY A 54 6.95 13.71 0.50
C GLY A 54 8.22 12.89 0.73
N VAL A 55 8.90 12.42 -0.32
CA VAL A 55 10.08 11.55 -0.20
C VAL A 55 11.37 12.35 -0.01
N PRO A 56 11.70 13.37 -0.85
CA PRO A 56 12.94 14.12 -0.69
C PRO A 56 13.01 14.87 0.65
N SER A 57 11.90 15.47 1.07
CA SER A 57 11.82 16.27 2.30
C SER A 57 11.99 15.44 3.58
N ARG A 58 11.61 14.15 3.55
CA ARG A 58 11.67 13.26 4.71
C ARG A 58 12.83 12.26 4.67
N MET A 59 13.57 12.24 3.56
CA MET A 59 14.71 11.34 3.32
C MET A 59 14.40 9.85 3.52
N ASN A 60 13.15 9.44 3.34
CA ASN A 60 12.73 8.04 3.47
C ASN A 60 12.77 7.29 2.14
N VAL A 61 13.97 7.20 1.56
CA VAL A 61 14.25 6.61 0.24
C VAL A 61 13.91 5.11 0.18
N GLY A 62 13.94 4.41 1.33
CA GLY A 62 13.59 2.99 1.41
C GLY A 62 12.23 2.63 0.84
N GLN A 63 11.25 3.55 0.86
CA GLN A 63 9.94 3.31 0.26
C GLN A 63 10.00 3.17 -1.27
N ILE A 64 10.95 3.84 -1.92
CA ILE A 64 11.16 3.75 -3.39
C ILE A 64 11.77 2.39 -3.70
N LEU A 65 12.78 1.96 -2.93
CA LEU A 65 13.40 0.64 -3.09
C LEU A 65 12.38 -0.48 -2.85
N GLU A 66 11.52 -0.35 -1.84
CA GLU A 66 10.39 -1.26 -1.60
C GLU A 66 9.46 -1.30 -2.82
N THR A 67 9.10 -0.14 -3.37
CA THR A 67 8.20 -0.04 -4.54
C THR A 67 8.78 -0.76 -5.75
N HIS A 68 10.06 -0.56 -6.06
CA HIS A 68 10.75 -1.19 -7.19
C HIS A 68 10.87 -2.71 -7.01
N LEU A 69 11.34 -3.15 -5.84
CA LEU A 69 11.49 -4.57 -5.54
C LEU A 69 10.14 -5.28 -5.54
N GLY A 70 9.12 -4.66 -4.94
CA GLY A 70 7.75 -5.18 -4.93
C GLY A 70 7.15 -5.29 -6.33
N TRP A 71 7.49 -4.38 -7.25
CA TRP A 71 7.05 -4.47 -8.64
C TRP A 71 7.65 -5.69 -9.34
N ALA A 72 8.97 -5.87 -9.24
CA ALA A 72 9.65 -7.03 -9.80
C ALA A 72 9.09 -8.35 -9.25
N CYS A 73 8.85 -8.43 -7.93
CA CYS A 73 8.26 -9.61 -7.29
C CYS A 73 6.88 -9.97 -7.83
N SER A 74 6.03 -8.97 -8.09
CA SER A 74 4.69 -9.22 -8.60
C SER A 74 4.68 -9.64 -10.05
N GLU A 75 5.51 -9.05 -10.90
CA GLU A 75 5.60 -9.45 -12.30
C GLU A 75 6.21 -10.86 -12.44
N LEU A 76 7.21 -11.20 -11.63
CA LEU A 76 7.74 -12.57 -11.59
C LEU A 76 6.68 -13.59 -11.12
N GLY A 77 5.85 -13.22 -10.15
CA GLY A 77 4.71 -14.04 -9.72
C GLY A 77 3.67 -14.21 -10.83
N GLU A 78 3.34 -13.15 -11.57
CA GLU A 78 2.40 -13.20 -12.69
C GLU A 78 2.95 -14.04 -13.86
N LYS A 79 4.26 -14.02 -14.12
CA LYS A 79 4.89 -14.95 -15.07
C LYS A 79 4.68 -16.41 -14.67
N ILE A 80 4.83 -16.74 -13.37
CA ILE A 80 4.56 -18.09 -12.85
C ILE A 80 3.07 -18.42 -13.04
N ASN A 81 2.17 -17.48 -12.72
CA ASN A 81 0.72 -17.62 -12.88
C ASN A 81 0.34 -17.95 -14.34
N GLN A 82 0.93 -17.24 -15.31
CA GLN A 82 0.72 -17.48 -16.73
C GLN A 82 1.18 -18.88 -17.16
N ILE A 83 2.34 -19.34 -16.68
CA ILE A 83 2.85 -20.69 -16.99
C ILE A 83 1.93 -21.76 -16.41
N VAL A 84 1.44 -21.57 -15.19
CA VAL A 84 0.50 -22.49 -14.54
C VAL A 84 -0.82 -22.58 -15.32
N LYS A 85 -1.32 -21.46 -15.87
CA LYS A 85 -2.56 -21.42 -16.66
C LYS A 85 -2.41 -21.98 -18.08
N LEU A 86 -1.31 -21.68 -18.77
CA LEU A 86 -1.13 -22.00 -20.20
C LEU A 86 -0.74 -23.47 -20.45
N HIS A 87 -0.03 -24.11 -19.52
CA HIS A 87 0.52 -25.44 -19.75
C HIS A 87 -0.27 -26.55 -19.04
N GLN A 88 -1.04 -27.32 -19.81
CA GLN A 88 -1.71 -28.54 -19.32
C GLN A 88 -0.74 -29.70 -19.06
N ASN A 89 0.42 -29.73 -19.74
CA ASN A 89 1.44 -30.77 -19.56
C ASN A 89 2.28 -30.51 -18.30
N THR A 90 2.09 -31.33 -17.26
CA THR A 90 2.76 -31.22 -15.96
C THR A 90 4.29 -31.20 -16.08
N ASN A 91 4.87 -32.02 -16.95
CA ASN A 91 6.33 -32.11 -17.10
C ASN A 91 6.94 -30.83 -17.70
N LYS A 92 6.29 -30.23 -18.71
CA LYS A 92 6.76 -28.97 -19.32
C LYS A 92 6.57 -27.78 -18.36
N LYS A 93 5.42 -27.75 -17.67
CA LYS A 93 5.12 -26.78 -16.61
C LYS A 93 6.21 -26.76 -15.55
N ASN A 94 6.51 -27.92 -14.96
CA ASN A 94 7.47 -28.04 -13.87
C ASN A 94 8.90 -27.69 -14.32
N ALA A 95 9.28 -28.03 -15.56
CA ALA A 95 10.59 -27.67 -16.09
C ALA A 95 10.78 -26.15 -16.21
N LEU A 96 9.78 -25.44 -16.77
CA LEU A 96 9.82 -23.98 -16.92
C LEU A 96 9.83 -23.26 -15.56
N ILE A 97 8.98 -23.71 -14.63
CA ILE A 97 8.93 -23.15 -13.28
C ILE A 97 10.27 -23.34 -12.58
N ASN A 98 10.87 -24.53 -12.67
CA ASN A 98 12.19 -24.78 -12.10
C ASN A 98 13.28 -23.89 -12.71
N GLU A 99 13.24 -23.63 -14.01
CA GLU A 99 14.20 -22.72 -14.65
C GLU A 99 14.08 -21.30 -14.10
N ILE A 100 12.85 -20.80 -13.95
CA ILE A 100 12.55 -19.47 -13.41
C ILE A 100 12.96 -19.38 -11.95
N LEU A 101 12.56 -20.34 -11.11
CA LEU A 101 12.92 -20.37 -9.69
C LEU A 101 14.44 -20.44 -9.48
N LYS A 102 15.15 -21.17 -10.34
CA LYS A 102 16.62 -21.24 -10.31
C LYS A 102 17.27 -19.90 -10.67
N LYS A 103 16.69 -19.12 -11.57
CA LYS A 103 17.15 -17.76 -11.89
C LYS A 103 16.90 -16.78 -10.74
N ILE A 104 15.74 -16.90 -10.07
CA ILE A 104 15.33 -15.97 -8.99
C ILE A 104 16.07 -16.24 -7.68
N TYR A 105 16.07 -17.48 -7.19
CA TYR A 105 16.67 -17.84 -5.90
C TYR A 105 18.15 -18.21 -6.01
N GLY A 106 18.68 -18.33 -7.22
CA GLY A 106 20.04 -18.78 -7.49
C GLY A 106 20.25 -20.28 -7.29
N LYS A 107 21.41 -20.79 -7.74
CA LYS A 107 21.71 -22.23 -7.77
C LYS A 107 21.76 -22.87 -6.37
N LYS A 108 22.40 -22.20 -5.40
CA LYS A 108 22.59 -22.74 -4.04
C LYS A 108 21.26 -23.03 -3.34
N ILE A 109 20.38 -22.04 -3.26
CA ILE A 109 19.09 -22.17 -2.56
C ILE A 109 18.17 -23.14 -3.31
N PHE A 110 18.20 -23.11 -4.64
CA PHE A 110 17.41 -24.01 -5.46
C PHE A 110 17.78 -25.48 -5.20
N ASP A 111 19.08 -25.81 -5.17
CA ASP A 111 19.56 -27.17 -4.97
C ASP A 111 19.29 -27.68 -3.54
N GLU A 112 19.37 -26.81 -2.53
CA GLU A 112 19.10 -27.18 -1.14
C GLU A 112 17.61 -27.41 -0.83
N LYS A 113 16.72 -26.52 -1.33
CA LYS A 113 15.31 -26.48 -0.90
C LYS A 113 14.29 -26.85 -1.96
N ILE A 114 14.54 -26.52 -3.24
CA ILE A 114 13.51 -26.64 -4.30
C ILE A 114 13.65 -27.97 -5.02
N LYS A 115 14.88 -28.44 -5.25
CA LYS A 115 15.16 -29.70 -5.94
C LYS A 115 14.66 -30.94 -5.20
N SER A 116 14.57 -30.87 -3.87
CA SER A 116 14.09 -31.95 -3.01
C SER A 116 12.56 -32.04 -2.96
N LEU A 117 11.82 -31.06 -3.50
CA LEU A 117 10.37 -31.03 -3.45
C LEU A 117 9.73 -32.08 -4.35
N ASN A 118 8.63 -32.64 -3.86
CA ASN A 118 7.76 -33.51 -4.64
C ASN A 118 6.97 -32.73 -5.70
N ASN A 119 6.48 -33.40 -6.74
CA ASN A 119 5.66 -32.75 -7.78
C ASN A 119 4.43 -32.02 -7.23
N LYS A 120 3.79 -32.57 -6.18
CA LYS A 120 2.63 -31.94 -5.51
C LYS A 120 3.03 -30.69 -4.73
N GLU A 121 4.14 -30.75 -4.01
CA GLU A 121 4.67 -29.61 -3.23
C GLU A 121 5.12 -28.47 -4.15
N LEU A 122 5.73 -28.80 -5.29
CA LEU A 122 6.11 -27.82 -6.31
C LEU A 122 4.89 -27.12 -6.90
N GLU A 123 3.81 -27.87 -7.16
CA GLU A 123 2.55 -27.30 -7.63
C GLU A 123 1.92 -26.36 -6.60
N GLU A 124 1.86 -26.77 -5.32
CA GLU A 124 1.39 -25.92 -4.22
C GLU A 124 2.24 -24.65 -4.08
N LEU A 125 3.57 -24.78 -4.13
CA LEU A 125 4.49 -23.65 -4.11
C LEU A 125 4.22 -22.71 -5.28
N SER A 126 4.01 -23.24 -6.48
CA SER A 126 3.75 -22.44 -7.69
C SER A 126 2.45 -21.64 -7.57
N VAL A 127 1.41 -22.24 -6.99
CA VAL A 127 0.15 -21.55 -6.71
C VAL A 127 0.36 -20.44 -5.68
N ASN A 128 1.13 -20.69 -4.62
CA ASN A 128 1.43 -19.66 -3.62
C ASN A 128 2.22 -18.48 -4.20
N LEU A 129 3.23 -18.78 -5.03
CA LEU A 129 4.08 -17.77 -5.69
C LEU A 129 3.37 -17.01 -6.82
N SER A 130 2.23 -17.50 -7.32
CA SER A 130 1.48 -16.85 -8.40
C SER A 130 0.98 -15.45 -8.05
N SER A 131 0.79 -15.16 -6.75
CA SER A 131 0.37 -13.84 -6.26
C SER A 131 1.51 -12.81 -6.20
N GLY A 132 2.76 -13.27 -6.31
CA GLY A 132 3.96 -12.47 -6.12
C GLY A 132 5.01 -13.25 -5.34
N ILE A 133 6.28 -13.01 -5.67
CA ILE A 133 7.38 -13.73 -5.03
C ILE A 133 7.75 -13.03 -3.71
N PRO A 134 7.62 -13.72 -2.56
CA PRO A 134 8.03 -13.16 -1.29
C PRO A 134 9.55 -13.09 -1.24
N ILE A 135 10.07 -11.90 -0.92
CA ILE A 135 11.50 -11.65 -0.71
C ILE A 135 11.69 -11.16 0.72
N ALA A 136 12.79 -11.59 1.32
CA ALA A 136 13.25 -11.10 2.61
C ALA A 136 14.50 -10.23 2.40
N THR A 137 14.45 -9.00 2.91
CA THR A 137 15.62 -8.11 3.01
C THR A 137 15.89 -7.85 4.48
N PRO A 138 16.89 -8.52 5.09
CA PRO A 138 17.28 -8.28 6.47
C PRO A 138 17.61 -6.82 6.76
N VAL A 139 17.48 -6.43 8.03
CA VAL A 139 17.89 -5.09 8.46
C VAL A 139 19.41 -5.02 8.43
N PHE A 140 19.96 -3.99 7.78
CA PHE A 140 21.41 -3.74 7.60
C PHE A 140 22.18 -4.72 6.68
N ASP A 141 21.56 -5.82 6.24
CA ASP A 141 22.12 -6.77 5.27
C ASP A 141 21.08 -7.09 4.18
N GLY A 142 20.48 -6.02 3.64
CA GLY A 142 19.39 -6.10 2.67
C GLY A 142 19.87 -6.14 1.22
N ALA A 143 18.92 -6.26 0.29
CA ALA A 143 19.20 -6.16 -1.14
C ALA A 143 19.82 -4.81 -1.51
N SER A 144 20.89 -4.85 -2.29
CA SER A 144 21.53 -3.64 -2.83
C SER A 144 20.72 -3.08 -4.00
N VAL A 145 21.05 -1.85 -4.44
CA VAL A 145 20.40 -1.23 -5.60
C VAL A 145 20.67 -2.04 -6.87
N ASP A 146 21.86 -2.63 -6.99
CA ASP A 146 22.23 -3.48 -8.13
C ASP A 146 21.39 -4.76 -8.15
N ASP A 147 21.15 -5.37 -6.98
CA ASP A 147 20.29 -6.55 -6.88
C ASP A 147 18.83 -6.24 -7.29
N VAL A 148 18.30 -5.09 -6.88
CA VAL A 148 16.96 -4.64 -7.28
C VAL A 148 16.89 -4.42 -8.79
N THR A 149 17.93 -3.82 -9.36
CA THR A 149 18.02 -3.55 -10.80
C THR A 149 18.08 -4.86 -11.60
N GLN A 150 18.90 -5.82 -11.18
CA GLN A 150 18.97 -7.15 -11.78
C GLN A 150 17.62 -7.88 -11.70
N LEU A 151 16.91 -7.75 -10.58
CA LEU A 151 15.58 -8.37 -10.41
C LEU A 151 14.53 -7.75 -11.34
N LEU A 152 14.56 -6.43 -11.53
CA LEU A 152 13.71 -5.73 -12.51
C LEU A 152 13.99 -6.23 -13.93
N GLU A 153 15.27 -6.38 -14.30
CA GLU A 153 15.66 -6.91 -15.62
C GLU A 153 15.18 -8.37 -15.81
N LEU A 154 15.31 -9.22 -14.80
CA LEU A 154 14.74 -10.58 -14.81
C LEU A 154 13.22 -10.58 -14.98
N ALA A 155 12.54 -9.56 -14.44
CA ALA A 155 11.12 -9.35 -14.61
C ALA A 155 10.74 -8.78 -15.99
N ASN A 156 11.70 -8.46 -16.88
CA ASN A 156 11.50 -7.71 -18.13
C ASN A 156 10.92 -6.30 -17.89
N LEU A 157 11.27 -5.70 -16.75
CA LEU A 157 10.87 -4.34 -16.39
C LEU A 157 12.02 -3.36 -16.64
N PRO A 158 11.72 -2.06 -16.81
CA PRO A 158 12.75 -1.04 -16.95
C PRO A 158 13.61 -0.96 -15.68
N SER A 159 14.93 -0.96 -15.84
CA SER A 159 15.92 -0.85 -14.75
C SER A 159 15.72 0.39 -13.87
N SER A 160 15.18 1.48 -14.43
CA SER A 160 14.83 2.70 -13.69
C SER A 160 13.67 2.54 -12.69
N GLY A 161 12.86 1.47 -12.78
CA GLY A 161 11.63 1.33 -12.00
C GLY A 161 10.52 2.31 -12.41
N GLN A 162 10.67 2.98 -13.56
CA GLN A 162 9.71 3.94 -14.08
C GLN A 162 9.10 3.46 -15.40
N THR A 163 7.79 3.64 -15.54
CA THR A 163 7.06 3.30 -16.76
C THR A 163 6.20 4.46 -17.24
N THR A 164 5.74 4.33 -18.48
CA THR A 164 4.75 5.23 -19.04
C THR A 164 3.38 4.91 -18.44
N LEU A 165 2.64 5.95 -18.07
CA LEU A 165 1.26 5.86 -17.65
C LEU A 165 0.38 6.68 -18.59
N TRP A 166 -0.90 6.36 -18.60
CA TRP A 166 -1.95 7.11 -19.28
C TRP A 166 -2.98 7.57 -18.25
N ASP A 167 -3.53 8.76 -18.44
CA ASP A 167 -4.61 9.28 -17.63
C ASP A 167 -5.92 8.54 -17.96
N GLY A 168 -6.57 7.97 -16.95
CA GLY A 168 -7.82 7.23 -17.12
C GLY A 168 -8.99 8.07 -17.64
N ARG A 169 -8.95 9.39 -17.41
CA ARG A 169 -10.04 10.29 -17.84
C ARG A 169 -9.92 10.75 -19.28
N SER A 170 -8.74 11.20 -19.67
CA SER A 170 -8.48 11.75 -21.01
C SER A 170 -7.98 10.70 -21.99
N GLY A 171 -7.34 9.63 -21.49
CA GLY A 171 -6.59 8.67 -22.30
C GLY A 171 -5.23 9.20 -22.78
N GLU A 172 -4.84 10.42 -22.38
CA GLU A 172 -3.57 11.01 -22.77
C GLU A 172 -2.41 10.40 -21.98
N GLN A 173 -1.27 10.26 -22.66
CA GLN A 173 -0.05 9.78 -22.04
C GLN A 173 0.56 10.87 -21.16
N PHE A 174 1.07 10.52 -19.97
CA PHE A 174 1.83 11.48 -19.17
C PHE A 174 3.16 11.85 -19.85
N ASP A 175 3.54 13.13 -19.76
CA ASP A 175 4.76 13.68 -20.37
C ASP A 175 6.06 13.00 -19.89
N ARG A 176 6.06 12.51 -18.65
CA ARG A 176 7.23 11.88 -18.01
C ARG A 176 6.86 10.49 -17.50
N LYS A 177 7.84 9.60 -17.54
CA LYS A 177 7.73 8.29 -16.90
C LYS A 177 7.55 8.45 -15.39
N VAL A 178 6.73 7.60 -14.81
CA VAL A 178 6.34 7.63 -13.40
C VAL A 178 6.82 6.34 -12.74
N THR A 179 7.30 6.45 -11.50
CA THR A 179 7.62 5.27 -10.68
C THR A 179 6.34 4.54 -10.32
N VAL A 180 6.26 3.27 -10.69
CA VAL A 180 5.14 2.38 -10.37
C VAL A 180 5.70 1.16 -9.65
N GLY A 181 4.91 0.58 -8.76
CA GLY A 181 5.28 -0.67 -8.12
C GLY A 181 4.40 -1.01 -6.94
N ILE A 182 4.88 -1.91 -6.09
CA ILE A 182 4.12 -2.40 -4.95
C ILE A 182 4.78 -1.95 -3.66
N ILE A 183 4.01 -1.22 -2.86
CA ILE A 183 4.39 -0.77 -1.53
C ILE A 183 3.43 -1.35 -0.50
N TYR A 184 3.96 -1.81 0.64
CA TYR A 184 3.12 -2.37 1.69
C TYR A 184 2.47 -1.26 2.52
N MET A 185 1.13 -1.18 2.45
CA MET A 185 0.34 -0.14 3.12
C MET A 185 -0.49 -0.72 4.27
N LEU A 186 -0.56 0.04 5.36
CA LEU A 186 -1.28 -0.29 6.60
C LEU A 186 -2.43 0.69 6.83
N LYS A 187 -3.58 0.17 7.26
CA LYS A 187 -4.68 0.97 7.82
C LYS A 187 -4.43 1.20 9.31
N LEU A 188 -4.35 2.45 9.73
CA LEU A 188 -4.20 2.77 11.15
C LEU A 188 -5.57 2.79 11.84
N HIS A 189 -5.59 2.54 13.16
CA HIS A 189 -6.80 2.64 13.99
C HIS A 189 -7.32 4.09 14.15
N HIS A 190 -6.76 5.05 13.43
CA HIS A 190 -7.22 6.43 13.40
C HIS A 190 -8.32 6.60 12.35
N LEU A 191 -9.52 6.13 12.68
CA LEU A 191 -10.68 6.16 11.79
C LEU A 191 -11.41 7.49 11.87
N VAL A 192 -11.93 7.97 10.75
CA VAL A 192 -12.63 9.24 10.69
C VAL A 192 -13.94 9.22 11.49
N GLU A 193 -14.67 8.11 11.46
CA GLU A 193 -15.96 7.95 12.16
C GLU A 193 -15.83 8.14 13.68
N ASP A 194 -14.71 7.68 14.24
CA ASP A 194 -14.44 7.85 15.67
C ASP A 194 -14.13 9.30 16.02
N LYS A 195 -13.62 10.08 15.06
CA LYS A 195 -13.19 11.47 15.24
C LYS A 195 -14.27 12.51 14.94
N ILE A 196 -15.24 12.19 14.07
CA ILE A 196 -16.35 13.11 13.79
C ILE A 196 -17.16 13.30 15.07
N HIS A 197 -17.32 14.56 15.47
CA HIS A 197 -18.13 14.98 16.60
C HIS A 197 -18.72 16.36 16.32
N ALA A 198 -20.02 16.50 16.53
CA ALA A 198 -20.74 17.74 16.36
C ALA A 198 -21.77 17.89 17.49
N ARG A 199 -21.98 19.11 17.95
CA ARG A 199 -22.93 19.46 19.00
C ARG A 199 -23.65 20.74 18.61
N SER A 200 -24.98 20.73 18.70
CA SER A 200 -25.81 21.94 18.70
C SER A 200 -26.11 22.38 20.13
N THR A 201 -26.96 21.63 20.84
CA THR A 201 -27.23 21.76 22.27
C THR A 201 -26.94 20.43 22.99
N GLY A 202 -26.81 20.46 24.30
CA GLY A 202 -26.46 19.27 25.08
C GLY A 202 -26.35 19.55 26.57
N PRO A 203 -25.87 18.59 27.36
CA PRO A 203 -25.75 18.72 28.80
C PRO A 203 -24.67 19.74 29.21
N TYR A 204 -24.86 20.29 30.40
CA TYR A 204 -24.01 21.30 31.02
C TYR A 204 -23.51 20.82 32.38
N SER A 205 -22.34 21.31 32.77
CA SER A 205 -21.77 21.12 34.10
C SER A 205 -22.61 21.86 35.13
N LEU A 206 -22.95 21.20 36.25
CA LEU A 206 -23.73 21.82 37.33
C LEU A 206 -23.00 23.00 37.99
N VAL A 207 -21.67 22.93 38.06
CA VAL A 207 -20.85 23.92 38.77
C VAL A 207 -20.56 25.13 37.88
N THR A 208 -20.01 24.89 36.69
CA THR A 208 -19.54 25.97 35.81
C THR A 208 -20.61 26.45 34.84
N GLN A 209 -21.74 25.73 34.72
CA GLN A 209 -22.78 25.97 33.71
C GLN A 209 -22.22 26.01 32.28
N GLN A 210 -21.06 25.37 32.05
CA GLN A 210 -20.45 25.22 30.73
C GLN A 210 -20.85 23.89 30.10
N PRO A 211 -20.88 23.81 28.76
CA PRO A 211 -20.97 22.54 28.04
C PRO A 211 -20.02 21.48 28.61
N LEU A 212 -20.50 20.23 28.77
CA LEU A 212 -19.61 19.12 29.14
C LEU A 212 -18.49 18.91 28.10
N GLY A 213 -17.46 18.14 28.47
CA GLY A 213 -16.33 17.82 27.61
C GLY A 213 -16.42 16.42 27.01
N GLY A 214 -15.90 16.25 25.79
CA GLY A 214 -15.72 14.95 25.15
C GLY A 214 -16.94 14.39 24.41
N LYS A 215 -16.68 13.59 23.38
CA LYS A 215 -17.69 13.02 22.47
C LYS A 215 -18.76 12.20 23.20
N ALA A 216 -18.36 11.39 24.18
CA ALA A 216 -19.26 10.51 24.92
C ALA A 216 -20.36 11.25 25.70
N GLN A 217 -20.10 12.50 26.10
CA GLN A 217 -21.04 13.34 26.85
C GLN A 217 -21.73 14.38 25.96
N LEU A 218 -21.64 14.23 24.63
CA LEU A 218 -22.04 15.26 23.67
C LEU A 218 -21.42 16.62 24.00
N GLY A 219 -20.14 16.62 24.36
CA GLY A 219 -19.43 17.79 24.85
C GLY A 219 -19.19 18.87 23.79
N GLY A 220 -18.98 20.11 24.22
CA GLY A 220 -18.59 21.21 23.34
C GLY A 220 -17.11 21.19 23.00
N GLN A 221 -16.73 21.88 21.91
CA GLN A 221 -15.31 22.17 21.65
C GLN A 221 -14.86 23.26 22.61
N ARG A 222 -13.64 23.12 23.15
CA ARG A 222 -13.05 24.17 23.97
C ARG A 222 -12.65 25.34 23.08
N PHE A 223 -13.19 26.51 23.36
CA PHE A 223 -12.73 27.79 22.82
C PHE A 223 -11.83 28.43 23.88
N GLY A 224 -10.53 28.48 23.61
CA GLY A 224 -9.51 28.92 24.55
C GLY A 224 -9.08 30.36 24.32
N GLU A 225 -8.08 30.77 25.09
CA GLU A 225 -7.52 32.12 25.08
C GLU A 225 -6.94 32.51 23.71
N MET A 226 -6.22 31.60 23.05
CA MET A 226 -5.64 31.86 21.72
C MET A 226 -6.71 32.05 20.65
N GLU A 227 -7.83 31.30 20.73
CA GLU A 227 -8.94 31.49 19.80
C GLU A 227 -9.68 32.82 20.03
N VAL A 228 -9.74 33.31 21.28
CA VAL A 228 -10.27 34.64 21.61
C VAL A 228 -9.39 35.74 21.02
N TRP A 229 -8.08 35.69 21.22
CA TRP A 229 -7.14 36.67 20.64
C TRP A 229 -7.25 36.74 19.11
N ALA A 230 -7.49 35.59 18.46
CA ALA A 230 -7.72 35.58 17.02
C ALA A 230 -8.97 36.39 16.64
N LEU A 231 -10.09 36.26 17.36
CA LEU A 231 -11.30 37.04 17.09
C LEU A 231 -11.10 38.54 17.34
N GLU A 232 -10.43 38.89 18.45
CA GLU A 232 -10.10 40.28 18.78
C GLU A 232 -9.25 40.93 17.69
N ALA A 233 -8.25 40.21 17.18
CA ALA A 233 -7.38 40.70 16.10
C ALA A 233 -8.14 40.98 14.79
N TYR A 234 -9.23 40.25 14.51
CA TYR A 234 -10.10 40.50 13.37
C TYR A 234 -11.17 41.59 13.63
N GLY A 235 -11.26 42.12 14.85
CA GLY A 235 -12.31 43.06 15.23
C GLY A 235 -13.70 42.42 15.25
N ALA A 236 -13.77 41.10 15.45
CA ALA A 236 -15.03 40.38 15.61
C ALA A 236 -15.54 40.56 17.06
N SER A 237 -16.02 41.76 17.36
CA SER A 237 -16.57 42.17 18.67
C SER A 237 -18.09 42.21 18.68
#